data_AF-A0A7C7RYH0-F1
#
_entry.id   AF-A0A7C7RYH0-F1
#
_cell.length_a   1.000
_cell.length_b   1.000
_cell.length_c   1.000
_cell.angle_alpha   90.00
_cell.angle_beta   90.00
_cell.angle_gamma   90.00
#
_symmetry.space_group_name_H-M   'P 1'
#
loop_
_entity.id
_entity.type
_entity.pdbx_description
1 polymer ?
#
loop_
_entity_poly.entity_id
_entity_poly.type
_entity_poly.pdbx_seq_one_letter_code
_entity_poly.pdbx_strand_id
1 'polypeptide(L)' 'MDELVKMVADKTGISNEQARMAVDIVVDFIKQKMPGSTGEQLAALLEGGNPADLLGSLGGLFGGK' A
#
# COMPACT_ATOMS: atom_id res chain seq x y z
N MET A 1 -2.73 1.35 -6.83
CA MET A 1 -3.77 0.29 -6.85
C MET A 1 -4.03 -0.30 -8.24
N ASP A 2 -4.40 0.49 -9.25
CA ASP A 2 -4.85 -0.08 -10.55
C ASP A 2 -3.79 -0.93 -11.28
N GLU A 3 -2.52 -0.53 -11.22
CA GLU A 3 -1.43 -1.32 -11.80
C GLU A 3 -1.22 -2.66 -11.08
N LEU A 4 -1.35 -2.68 -9.74
CA LEU A 4 -1.28 -3.91 -8.95
C LEU A 4 -2.44 -4.84 -9.25
N VAL A 5 -3.66 -4.30 -9.36
CA VAL A 5 -4.87 -5.05 -9.74
C VAL A 5 -4.68 -5.68 -11.12
N LYS A 6 -4.21 -4.90 -12.10
CA LYS A 6 -3.93 -5.40 -13.44
C LYS A 6 -2.88 -6.50 -13.45
N MET A 7 -1.78 -6.33 -12.71
CA MET A 7 -0.73 -7.34 -12.60
C MET A 7 -1.25 -8.64 -11.99
N VAL A 8 -2.09 -8.56 -10.96
CA VAL A 8 -2.71 -9.73 -10.33
C VAL A 8 -3.68 -10.41 -11.28
N ALA A 9 -4.55 -9.65 -11.95
CA ALA A 9 -5.48 -10.18 -12.95
C ALA A 9 -4.72 -10.90 -14.09
N ASP A 10 -3.71 -10.25 -14.67
CA ASP A 10 -2.92 -10.79 -15.78
C ASP A 10 -2.17 -12.08 -15.40
N LYS A 11 -1.64 -12.15 -14.16
CA LYS A 11 -0.84 -13.31 -13.69
C LYS A 11 -1.68 -14.48 -13.18
N THR A 12 -2.90 -14.23 -12.74
CA THR A 12 -3.76 -15.27 -12.11
C THR A 12 -4.93 -15.68 -12.99
N GLY A 13 -5.25 -14.91 -14.03
CA GLY A 13 -6.37 -15.16 -14.93
C GLY A 13 -7.74 -14.84 -14.34
N ILE A 14 -7.80 -14.13 -13.20
CA ILE A 14 -9.05 -13.69 -12.58
C ILE A 14 -9.51 -12.35 -13.14
N SER A 15 -10.79 -12.00 -12.94
CA SER A 15 -11.31 -10.69 -13.35
C SER A 15 -10.66 -9.54 -12.55
N ASN A 16 -10.60 -8.34 -13.14
CA ASN A 16 -10.10 -7.14 -12.44
C ASN A 16 -10.84 -6.87 -11.12
N GLU A 17 -12.13 -7.18 -11.07
CA GLU A 17 -12.95 -7.01 -9.86
C GLU A 17 -12.53 -7.99 -8.77
N GLN A 18 -12.27 -9.25 -9.12
CA GLN A 18 -11.71 -10.25 -8.20
C GLN A 18 -10.28 -9.92 -7.78
N ALA A 19 -9.45 -9.43 -8.70
CA ALA A 19 -8.10 -9.01 -8.39
C ALA A 19 -8.07 -7.83 -7.42
N ARG A 20 -9.00 -6.88 -7.57
CA ARG A 20 -9.15 -5.76 -6.63
C ARG A 20 -9.50 -6.24 -5.23
N MET A 21 -10.49 -7.11 -5.11
CA MET A 21 -10.84 -7.74 -3.82
C MET A 21 -9.66 -8.49 -3.21
N ALA A 22 -8.88 -9.23 -4.00
CA ALA A 22 -7.71 -9.95 -3.52
C ALA A 22 -6.61 -9.01 -3.00
N VAL A 23 -6.34 -7.92 -3.72
CA VAL A 23 -5.37 -6.89 -3.30
C VAL A 23 -5.83 -6.24 -2.00
N ASP A 24 -7.09 -5.85 -1.90
CA ASP A 24 -7.65 -5.21 -0.70
C ASP A 24 -7.52 -6.11 0.54
N ILE A 25 -7.84 -7.41 0.41
CA ILE A 25 -7.69 -8.39 1.51
C ILE A 25 -6.23 -8.47 2.00
N VAL A 26 -5.26 -8.51 1.08
CA VAL A 26 -3.83 -8.60 1.44
C VAL A 26 -3.36 -7.32 2.10
N VAL A 27 -3.79 -6.17 1.60
CA VAL A 27 -3.45 -4.86 2.18
C VAL A 27 -4.02 -4.74 3.60
N ASP A 28 -5.27 -5.13 3.80
CA ASP A 28 -5.90 -5.13 5.12
C ASP A 28 -5.22 -6.11 6.08
N PHE A 29 -4.82 -7.29 5.60
CA PHE A 29 -4.03 -8.23 6.40
C PHE A 29 -2.71 -7.61 6.86
N ILE A 30 -1.99 -6.93 5.96
CA ILE A 30 -0.72 -6.28 6.32
C ILE A 30 -0.96 -5.13 7.30
N LYS A 31 -1.99 -4.30 7.10
CA LYS A 31 -2.37 -3.23 8.04
C LYS A 31 -2.66 -3.78 9.43
N GLN A 32 -3.38 -4.90 9.53
CA GLN A 32 -3.69 -5.55 10.80
C GLN A 32 -2.46 -6.17 11.49
N LYS A 33 -1.48 -6.64 10.71
CA LYS A 33 -0.25 -7.28 11.24
C LYS A 33 0.88 -6.29 11.53
N MET A 34 0.87 -5.11 10.93
CA MET A 34 1.80 -4.01 11.21
C MET A 34 1.08 -2.77 11.75
N PRO A 35 0.38 -2.87 12.90
CA PRO A 35 -0.23 -1.71 13.54
C PRO A 35 0.86 -0.77 14.07
N GLY A 36 0.75 0.51 13.72
CA GLY A 36 1.72 1.55 14.06
C GLY A 36 2.19 2.34 12.83
N SER A 37 3.22 3.18 13.00
CA SER A 37 3.69 4.15 11.99
C SER A 37 4.04 3.54 10.64
N THR A 38 4.47 2.27 10.61
CA THR A 38 4.86 1.58 9.36
C THR A 38 3.65 1.12 8.53
N GLY A 39 2.53 0.77 9.17
CA GLY A 39 1.29 0.40 8.47
C GLY A 39 0.61 1.58 7.80
N GLU A 40 0.63 2.75 8.45
CA GLU A 40 0.14 4.02 7.90
C GLU A 40 0.96 4.47 6.69
N GLN A 41 2.28 4.29 6.75
CA GLN A 41 3.18 4.61 5.64
C GLN A 41 2.97 3.72 4.42
N LEU A 42 2.75 2.42 4.64
CA LEU A 42 2.44 1.50 3.55
C LEU A 42 1.07 1.79 2.93
N ALA A 43 0.07 2.12 3.76
CA ALA A 43 -1.24 2.53 3.27
C ALA A 43 -1.14 3.79 2.38
N ALA A 44 -0.40 4.81 2.83
CA ALA A 44 -0.17 6.03 2.07
C ALA A 44 0.53 5.75 0.72
N LEU A 45 1.51 4.86 0.68
CA LEU A 45 2.19 4.47 -0.56
C LEU A 45 1.25 3.74 -1.53
N LEU A 46 0.39 2.86 -1.01
CA LEU A 46 -0.56 2.08 -1.80
C LEU A 46 -1.70 2.92 -2.38
N GLU A 47 -2.15 3.93 -1.65
CA GLU A 47 -3.16 4.91 -2.08
C GLU A 47 -2.64 5.89 -3.16
N GLY A 48 -1.36 5.79 -3.54
CA GLY A 48 -0.74 6.65 -4.56
C GLY A 48 -0.06 7.88 -3.97
N GLY A 49 0.21 7.88 -2.66
CA GLY A 49 1.05 8.88 -2.02
C GLY A 49 2.44 8.92 -2.63
N ASN A 50 2.94 10.14 -2.87
CA ASN A 50 4.25 10.34 -3.46
C ASN A 50 5.32 9.79 -2.50
N PRO A 51 6.20 8.86 -2.94
CA PRO A 51 7.29 8.35 -2.09
C PRO A 51 8.17 9.46 -1.49
N ALA A 52 8.24 10.62 -2.16
CA ALA A 52 8.93 11.81 -1.67
C ALA A 52 8.26 12.43 -0.43
N ASP A 53 6.92 12.44 -0.36
CA ASP A 53 6.18 12.95 0.81
C ASP A 53 6.29 11.98 1.99
N LEU A 54 6.35 10.67 1.71
CA LEU A 54 6.60 9.65 2.71
C LEU A 54 8.00 9.79 3.34
N LEU A 55 9.01 9.99 2.50
CA LEU A 55 10.39 10.23 2.93
C LEU A 55 10.53 11.56 3.68
N GLY A 56 9.82 12.61 3.25
CA GLY A 56 9.78 13.89 3.96
C GLY A 56 9.16 13.77 5.36
N SER A 57 8.07 13.03 5.47
CA SER A 57 7.41 12.75 6.75
C SER A 57 8.30 11.91 7.67
N LEU A 58 8.93 10.84 7.17
CA LEU A 58 9.89 10.06 7.94
C LEU A 58 11.14 10.86 8.34
N GLY A 59 11.68 11.68 7.44
CA GLY A 59 12.83 12.56 7.72
C GLY A 59 12.52 13.57 8.82
N GLY A 60 11.30 14.10 8.86
CA GLY A 60 10.84 14.99 9.93
C GLY A 60 10.68 14.29 11.29
N LEU A 61 10.28 13.01 11.31
CA LEU A 61 10.15 12.23 12.54
C LEU A 61 11.48 11.67 13.06
N PHE A 62 12.44 11.36 12.17
CA PHE A 62 13.76 10.85 12.55
C PHE A 62 14.83 11.95 12.73
N GLY A 63 14.60 13.15 12.20
CA GLY A 63 15.55 14.28 12.23
C GLY A 63 15.05 15.52 12.96
N GLY A 64 13.89 15.46 13.62
CA GLY A 64 13.28 16.62 14.29
C GLY A 64 14.04 17.08 15.54
N LYS A 65 15.02 17.94 15.34
CA LYS A 65 15.42 18.98 16.29
C LYS A 65 15.80 20.26 15.54
#